data_AF-A0A397FWT2-F1
#
_entry.id   AF-A0A397FWT2-F1
#
_cell.length_a   1.000
_cell.length_b   1.000
_cell.length_c   1.000
_cell.angle_alpha   90.00
_cell.angle_beta   90.00
_cell.angle_gamma   90.00
#
_symmetry.space_group_name_H-M   'P 1'
#
loop_
_entity.id
_entity.type
_entity.pdbx_description
1 polymer ?
#
loop_
_entity_poly.entity_id
_entity_poly.type
_entity_poly.pdbx_seq_one_letter_code
_entity_poly.pdbx_strand_id
1 'polypeptide(L)'
;MTRFPPLTSMDAIVAGLSPMDAIIAGLSTRLSVQFGGQANQYLDELTRLVDQSVSARRFVLLAQAVLADESRSNSFQPLLWATAPSTRPTSAALMAAPLSYPLVLVTQLAMYLAFLEAANLTHESLLSMIRSGTGHSQGVVAAVILATATTQDQLVDLGLGFVRLMFQHGHHAQSMYDAIDTEPRPSHLAATPMLLVRGLTESAVNESIRQLNHEHELNPPLQVSLVNDTTTLVVTGLPKWLNVLSATLEGKQQQWAVEYLRVEFLPVSCAFHNDLLRPAQSRIEAAASRLGLVIKGSALQFPVIATSDESVNLQDFGSHDILPAL
;
A
#
# COMPACT_ATOMS: atom_id res chain seq x y z
N MET A 1 34.37 -36.04 -29.17
CA MET A 1 34.81 -34.71 -28.68
C MET A 1 34.07 -33.63 -29.46
N THR A 2 32.88 -33.25 -29.00
CA THR A 2 32.12 -32.12 -29.53
C THR A 2 32.34 -30.95 -28.59
N ARG A 3 33.15 -29.97 -29.01
CA ARG A 3 33.40 -28.73 -28.27
C ARG A 3 32.16 -27.83 -28.43
N PHE A 4 31.54 -27.45 -27.32
CA PHE A 4 30.62 -26.33 -27.30
C PHE A 4 31.36 -25.04 -27.69
N PRO A 5 30.74 -24.12 -28.45
CA PRO A 5 31.34 -22.83 -28.74
C PRO A 5 31.47 -21.99 -27.45
N PRO A 6 32.44 -21.07 -27.36
CA PRO A 6 32.62 -20.25 -26.18
C PRO A 6 31.47 -19.26 -26.02
N LEU A 7 30.95 -19.13 -24.79
CA LEU A 7 30.11 -18.02 -24.35
C LEU A 7 30.97 -16.75 -24.32
N THR A 8 31.12 -16.02 -25.43
CA THR A 8 31.95 -14.81 -25.47
C THR A 8 31.32 -13.59 -26.12
N SER A 9 30.01 -13.59 -26.40
CA SER A 9 29.32 -12.37 -26.87
C SER A 9 28.40 -11.72 -25.83
N MET A 10 27.67 -12.49 -25.01
CA MET A 10 26.74 -11.91 -24.02
C MET A 10 27.46 -11.31 -22.80
N ASP A 11 28.47 -11.99 -22.26
CA ASP A 11 29.23 -11.49 -21.10
C ASP A 11 30.01 -10.20 -21.43
N ALA A 12 30.41 -10.02 -22.68
CA ALA A 12 31.07 -8.81 -23.16
C ALA A 12 30.11 -7.62 -23.36
N ILE A 13 28.84 -7.89 -23.69
CA ILE A 13 27.80 -6.85 -23.82
C ILE A 13 27.41 -6.33 -22.44
N VAL A 14 27.30 -7.21 -21.44
CA VAL A 14 26.95 -6.85 -20.06
C VAL A 14 28.04 -6.04 -19.36
N ALA A 15 29.31 -6.20 -19.74
CA ALA A 15 30.45 -5.56 -19.09
C ALA A 15 30.53 -4.01 -19.23
N GLY A 16 29.71 -3.40 -20.09
CA GLY A 16 29.64 -1.95 -20.27
C GLY A 16 28.27 -1.34 -19.98
N LEU A 17 27.31 -2.16 -19.56
CA LEU A 17 25.95 -1.76 -19.25
C LEU A 17 25.85 -1.26 -17.81
N SER A 18 24.97 -0.29 -17.55
CA SER A 18 24.61 -0.03 -16.16
C SER A 18 24.03 -1.30 -15.53
N PRO A 19 24.13 -1.52 -14.21
CA PRO A 19 23.55 -2.69 -13.57
C PRO A 19 22.06 -2.92 -13.93
N MET A 20 21.31 -1.84 -14.18
CA MET A 20 19.92 -1.93 -14.66
C MET A 20 19.81 -2.44 -16.09
N ASP A 21 20.62 -1.91 -17.01
CA ASP A 21 20.62 -2.37 -18.40
C ASP A 21 21.01 -3.86 -18.49
N ALA A 22 21.93 -4.31 -17.63
CA ALA A 22 22.31 -5.72 -17.54
C ALA A 22 21.17 -6.62 -17.05
N ILE A 23 20.39 -6.16 -16.07
CA ILE A 23 19.21 -6.87 -15.54
C ILE A 23 18.14 -6.99 -16.62
N ILE A 24 17.87 -5.89 -17.35
CA ILE A 24 16.83 -5.80 -18.38
C ILE A 24 17.24 -6.55 -19.67
N ALA A 25 18.51 -6.51 -20.06
CA ALA A 25 19.01 -7.18 -21.25
C ALA A 25 19.10 -8.72 -21.12
N GLY A 26 19.02 -9.25 -19.90
CA GLY A 26 19.00 -10.68 -19.64
C GLY A 26 17.71 -11.32 -20.20
N LEU A 27 17.80 -12.04 -21.30
CA LEU A 27 16.66 -12.76 -21.92
C LEU A 27 15.94 -13.73 -20.96
N SER A 28 16.62 -14.19 -19.91
CA SER A 28 16.10 -15.05 -18.85
C SER A 28 15.56 -14.30 -17.62
N THR A 29 15.79 -12.99 -17.50
CA THR A 29 15.32 -12.21 -16.35
C THR A 29 13.80 -12.18 -16.33
N ARG A 30 13.22 -12.41 -15.15
CA ARG A 30 11.79 -12.31 -14.88
C ARG A 30 11.59 -11.46 -13.65
N LEU A 31 10.63 -10.54 -13.70
CA LEU A 31 10.37 -9.59 -12.64
C LEU A 31 9.08 -9.95 -11.91
N SER A 32 9.08 -9.72 -10.59
CA SER A 32 7.85 -9.66 -9.81
C SER A 32 7.80 -8.29 -9.14
N VAL A 33 6.64 -7.65 -9.16
CA VAL A 33 6.45 -6.30 -8.58
C VAL A 33 5.71 -6.41 -7.25
N GLN A 34 6.17 -5.67 -6.25
CA GLN A 34 5.52 -5.62 -4.95
C GLN A 34 5.44 -4.18 -4.47
N PHE A 35 4.26 -3.79 -3.97
CA PHE A 35 4.00 -2.45 -3.46
C PHE A 35 3.67 -2.49 -1.96
N GLY A 36 4.25 -1.58 -1.19
CA GLY A 36 3.95 -1.44 0.24
C GLY A 36 2.56 -0.84 0.50
N GLY A 37 2.17 -0.78 1.78
CA GLY A 37 0.92 -0.16 2.20
C GLY A 37 1.11 1.18 2.92
N GLN A 38 0.14 1.50 3.79
CA GLN A 38 0.20 2.58 4.77
C GLN A 38 1.38 2.42 5.75
N ALA A 39 1.52 3.39 6.67
CA ALA A 39 2.55 3.42 7.71
C ALA A 39 4.00 3.68 7.25
N ASN A 40 4.20 4.06 5.98
CA ASN A 40 5.50 4.45 5.42
C ASN A 40 5.65 5.96 5.30
N GLN A 41 6.88 6.47 5.37
CA GLN A 41 7.18 7.89 5.14
C GLN A 41 7.21 8.21 3.64
N TYR A 42 6.03 8.45 3.06
CA TYR A 42 5.88 8.59 1.60
C TYR A 42 6.29 9.97 1.04
N LEU A 43 6.33 11.04 1.86
CA LEU A 43 6.69 12.38 1.38
C LEU A 43 8.20 12.60 1.20
N ASP A 44 9.05 12.00 2.02
CA ASP A 44 10.50 12.08 1.81
C ASP A 44 10.91 11.37 0.52
N GLU A 45 10.27 10.24 0.24
CA GLU A 45 10.40 9.57 -1.05
C GLU A 45 9.92 10.47 -2.19
N LEU A 46 8.74 11.09 -2.03
CA LEU A 46 8.18 11.96 -3.06
C LEU A 46 9.07 13.17 -3.35
N THR A 47 9.71 13.75 -2.33
CA THR A 47 10.73 14.80 -2.50
C THR A 47 11.85 14.32 -3.41
N ARG A 48 12.46 13.17 -3.09
CA ARG A 48 13.55 12.62 -3.93
C ARG A 48 13.10 12.38 -5.37
N LEU A 49 11.92 11.81 -5.56
CA LEU A 49 11.37 11.51 -6.88
C LEU A 49 11.09 12.75 -7.72
N VAL A 50 10.47 13.78 -7.11
CA VAL A 50 10.16 15.05 -7.78
C VAL A 50 11.41 15.79 -8.20
N ASP A 51 12.48 15.70 -7.41
CA ASP A 51 13.76 16.36 -7.72
C ASP A 51 14.55 15.62 -8.80
N GLN A 52 14.43 14.30 -8.89
CA GLN A 52 15.29 13.45 -9.73
C GLN A 52 14.63 12.95 -11.04
N SER A 53 13.30 13.00 -11.16
CA SER A 53 12.59 12.49 -12.35
C SER A 53 11.55 13.47 -12.88
N VAL A 54 11.63 13.74 -14.18
CA VAL A 54 10.67 14.60 -14.89
C VAL A 54 9.30 13.94 -14.97
N SER A 55 9.27 12.62 -15.21
CA SER A 55 8.04 11.81 -15.31
C SER A 55 7.32 11.73 -13.97
N ALA A 56 8.05 11.48 -12.88
CA ALA A 56 7.49 11.52 -11.53
C ALA A 56 6.93 12.90 -11.20
N ARG A 57 7.71 13.96 -11.44
CA ARG A 57 7.27 15.35 -11.20
C ARG A 57 6.00 15.70 -12.00
N ARG A 58 5.93 15.30 -13.26
CA ARG A 58 4.75 15.50 -14.11
C ARG A 58 3.54 14.74 -13.57
N PHE A 59 3.71 13.48 -13.20
CA PHE A 59 2.62 12.68 -12.63
C PHE A 59 2.11 13.27 -11.31
N VAL A 60 3.00 13.71 -10.41
CA VAL A 60 2.62 14.38 -9.14
C VAL A 60 1.82 15.65 -9.39
N LEU A 61 2.19 16.45 -10.40
CA LEU A 61 1.43 17.65 -10.78
C LEU A 61 0.02 17.31 -11.27
N LEU A 62 -0.13 16.27 -12.10
CA LEU A 62 -1.43 15.80 -12.57
C LEU A 62 -2.27 15.21 -11.43
N ALA A 63 -1.65 14.43 -10.55
CA ALA A 63 -2.28 13.85 -9.37
C ALA A 63 -2.81 14.95 -8.42
N GLN A 64 -2.03 16.01 -8.22
CA GLN A 64 -2.47 17.18 -7.47
C GLN A 64 -3.73 17.81 -8.06
N ALA A 65 -3.78 17.98 -9.39
CA ALA A 65 -4.94 18.56 -10.06
C ALA A 65 -6.21 17.72 -9.88
N VAL A 66 -6.12 16.40 -10.04
CA VAL A 66 -7.29 15.51 -9.86
C VAL A 66 -7.73 15.42 -8.39
N LEU A 67 -6.80 15.48 -7.44
CA LEU A 67 -7.14 15.53 -6.00
C LEU A 67 -7.80 16.86 -5.62
N ALA A 68 -7.36 17.98 -6.20
CA ALA A 68 -7.98 19.27 -5.95
C ALA A 68 -9.43 19.32 -6.45
N ASP A 69 -9.69 18.75 -7.64
CA ASP A 69 -11.03 18.60 -8.19
C ASP A 69 -11.90 17.67 -7.33
N GLU A 70 -11.38 16.48 -7.00
CA GLU A 70 -12.12 15.45 -6.26
C GLU A 70 -12.45 15.88 -4.82
N SER A 71 -11.50 16.54 -4.13
CA SER A 71 -11.69 17.07 -2.78
C SER A 71 -12.41 18.42 -2.74
N ARG A 72 -12.60 19.07 -3.90
CA ARG A 72 -13.09 20.46 -4.03
C ARG A 72 -12.31 21.44 -3.15
N SER A 73 -11.01 21.20 -3.01
CA SER A 73 -10.12 21.92 -2.11
C SER A 73 -8.71 21.99 -2.68
N ASN A 74 -8.03 23.12 -2.49
CA ASN A 74 -6.61 23.28 -2.83
C ASN A 74 -5.67 22.82 -1.69
N SER A 75 -6.20 22.07 -0.71
CA SER A 75 -5.42 21.58 0.43
C SER A 75 -4.45 20.46 0.06
N PHE A 76 -4.63 19.79 -1.08
CA PHE A 76 -3.65 18.83 -1.60
C PHE A 76 -2.57 19.58 -2.38
N GLN A 77 -1.38 19.68 -1.81
CA GLN A 77 -0.24 20.35 -2.44
C GLN A 77 1.03 19.48 -2.46
N PRO A 78 0.96 18.20 -2.91
CA PRO A 78 2.10 17.30 -2.86
C PRO A 78 3.35 17.81 -3.58
N LEU A 79 3.19 18.60 -4.66
CA LEU A 79 4.34 19.19 -5.35
C LEU A 79 5.02 20.28 -4.49
N LEU A 80 4.23 21.12 -3.81
CA LEU A 80 4.77 22.12 -2.88
C LEU A 80 5.44 21.43 -1.68
N TRP A 81 4.79 20.41 -1.11
CA TRP A 81 5.31 19.66 0.03
C TRP A 81 6.59 18.88 -0.28
N ALA A 82 6.76 18.45 -1.54
CA ALA A 82 7.97 17.81 -2.03
C ALA A 82 9.12 18.81 -2.16
N THR A 83 8.87 19.98 -2.77
CA THR A 83 9.89 21.01 -3.07
C THR A 83 10.20 21.97 -1.91
N ALA A 84 9.29 22.09 -0.95
CA ALA A 84 9.42 22.94 0.24
C ALA A 84 8.99 22.17 1.49
N PRO A 85 9.84 21.28 2.06
CA PRO A 85 9.49 20.43 3.20
C PRO A 85 8.97 21.17 4.44
N SER A 86 9.32 22.44 4.64
CA SER A 86 8.79 23.29 5.72
C SER A 86 7.30 23.62 5.60
N THR A 87 6.70 23.41 4.43
CA THR A 87 5.27 23.63 4.15
C THR A 87 4.41 22.39 4.35
N ARG A 88 5.03 21.25 4.69
CA ARG A 88 4.34 19.97 4.87
C ARG A 88 3.31 20.08 6.00
N PRO A 89 2.14 19.42 5.86
CA PRO A 89 1.21 19.25 6.96
C PRO A 89 1.86 18.55 8.16
N THR A 90 1.20 18.62 9.31
CA THR A 90 1.66 17.90 10.51
C THR A 90 1.70 16.40 10.25
N SER A 91 2.54 15.66 11.00
CA SER A 91 2.58 14.19 10.90
C SER A 91 1.19 13.57 11.10
N ALA A 92 0.38 14.11 12.02
CA ALA A 92 -0.99 13.66 12.25
C ALA A 92 -1.87 13.79 10.99
N ALA A 93 -1.76 14.91 10.26
CA ALA A 93 -2.47 15.10 9.01
C ALA A 93 -1.96 14.16 7.91
N LEU A 94 -0.63 13.93 7.84
CA LEU A 94 -0.02 13.01 6.87
C LEU A 94 -0.36 11.53 7.13
N MET A 95 -0.71 11.16 8.36
CA MET A 95 -1.20 9.83 8.70
C MET A 95 -2.72 9.68 8.52
N ALA A 96 -3.46 10.78 8.37
CA ALA A 96 -4.91 10.76 8.19
C ALA A 96 -5.26 10.10 6.85
N ALA A 97 -6.15 9.11 6.86
CA ALA A 97 -6.48 8.29 5.71
C ALA A 97 -6.90 9.10 4.47
N PRO A 98 -7.67 10.20 4.58
CA PRO A 98 -8.04 11.00 3.41
C PRO A 98 -6.83 11.59 2.68
N LEU A 99 -5.74 11.85 3.39
CA LEU A 99 -4.50 12.38 2.83
C LEU A 99 -3.52 11.25 2.46
N SER A 100 -3.34 10.27 3.35
CA SER A 100 -2.34 9.22 3.18
C SER A 100 -2.69 8.21 2.09
N TYR A 101 -3.96 7.80 1.94
CA TYR A 101 -4.37 6.82 0.93
C TYR A 101 -3.99 7.25 -0.49
N PRO A 102 -4.46 8.40 -0.99
CA PRO A 102 -4.12 8.83 -2.34
C PRO A 102 -2.62 9.13 -2.48
N LEU A 103 -1.97 9.74 -1.48
CA LEU A 103 -0.57 10.12 -1.60
C LEU A 103 0.40 8.94 -1.59
N VAL A 104 0.11 7.86 -0.86
CA VAL A 104 0.90 6.64 -0.95
C VAL A 104 0.81 6.05 -2.37
N LEU A 105 -0.39 6.01 -2.97
CA LEU A 105 -0.53 5.57 -4.37
C LEU A 105 0.23 6.50 -5.33
N VAL A 106 0.15 7.82 -5.11
CA VAL A 106 0.91 8.79 -5.91
C VAL A 106 2.41 8.53 -5.83
N THR A 107 2.95 8.31 -4.64
CA THR A 107 4.36 7.97 -4.45
C THR A 107 4.74 6.66 -5.12
N GLN A 108 3.90 5.62 -5.06
CA GLN A 108 4.15 4.33 -5.72
C GLN A 108 4.23 4.45 -7.24
N LEU A 109 3.26 5.15 -7.85
CA LEU A 109 3.24 5.34 -9.30
C LEU A 109 4.34 6.31 -9.76
N ALA A 110 4.63 7.36 -8.99
CA ALA A 110 5.75 8.26 -9.25
C ALA A 110 7.09 7.52 -9.18
N MET A 111 7.28 6.63 -8.18
CA MET A 111 8.45 5.77 -8.07
C MET A 111 8.61 4.88 -9.30
N TYR A 112 7.52 4.24 -9.73
CA TYR A 112 7.56 3.37 -10.91
C TYR A 112 7.86 4.14 -12.20
N LEU A 113 7.29 5.33 -12.39
CA LEU A 113 7.60 6.20 -13.52
C LEU A 113 9.04 6.72 -13.50
N ALA A 114 9.56 7.08 -12.33
CA ALA A 114 10.97 7.45 -12.18
C ALA A 114 11.92 6.28 -12.48
N PHE A 115 11.55 5.06 -12.06
CA PHE A 115 12.28 3.85 -12.40
C PHE A 115 12.33 3.63 -13.91
N LEU A 116 11.18 3.73 -14.60
CA LEU A 116 11.12 3.60 -16.05
C LEU A 116 12.00 4.66 -16.75
N GLU A 117 11.91 5.92 -16.32
CA GLU A 117 12.74 7.01 -16.85
C GLU A 117 14.24 6.76 -16.64
N ALA A 118 14.65 6.40 -15.43
CA ALA A 118 16.05 6.13 -15.10
C ALA A 118 16.62 4.92 -15.87
N ALA A 119 15.78 3.93 -16.16
CA ALA A 119 16.13 2.76 -16.96
C ALA A 119 15.98 2.98 -18.48
N ASN A 120 15.56 4.17 -18.92
CA ASN A 120 15.23 4.47 -20.32
C ASN A 120 14.25 3.46 -20.94
N LEU A 121 13.24 3.07 -20.14
CA LEU A 121 12.17 2.15 -20.51
C LEU A 121 10.83 2.87 -20.58
N THR A 122 9.88 2.20 -21.22
CA THR A 122 8.46 2.52 -21.12
C THR A 122 7.72 1.39 -20.42
N HIS A 123 6.50 1.66 -19.98
CA HIS A 123 5.70 0.63 -19.32
C HIS A 123 5.49 -0.59 -20.24
N GLU A 124 5.12 -0.36 -21.50
CA GLU A 124 4.89 -1.42 -22.48
C GLU A 124 6.14 -2.27 -22.77
N SER A 125 7.35 -1.70 -22.71
CA SER A 125 8.58 -2.48 -22.91
C SER A 125 8.91 -3.35 -21.70
N LEU A 126 8.66 -2.86 -20.48
CA LEU A 126 8.88 -3.62 -19.24
C LEU A 126 7.83 -4.72 -19.04
N LEU A 127 6.59 -4.48 -19.45
CA LEU A 127 5.41 -5.31 -19.16
C LEU A 127 5.63 -6.80 -19.47
N SER A 128 6.27 -7.10 -20.60
CA SER A 128 6.55 -8.48 -21.04
C SER A 128 7.49 -9.28 -20.11
N MET A 129 8.26 -8.60 -19.27
CA MET A 129 9.19 -9.20 -18.30
C MET A 129 8.56 -9.45 -16.94
N ILE A 130 7.45 -8.77 -16.62
CA ILE A 130 6.72 -8.96 -15.37
C ILE A 130 5.98 -10.29 -15.43
N ARG A 131 6.15 -11.11 -14.39
CA ARG A 131 5.53 -12.44 -14.27
C ARG A 131 4.54 -12.53 -13.13
N SER A 132 4.62 -11.63 -12.16
CA SER A 132 3.62 -11.52 -11.11
C SER A 132 3.67 -10.14 -10.47
N GLY A 133 2.57 -9.77 -9.82
CA GLY A 133 2.51 -8.62 -8.93
C GLY A 133 1.71 -8.91 -7.69
N THR A 134 1.97 -8.15 -6.64
CA THR A 134 1.12 -8.09 -5.43
C THR A 134 1.36 -6.76 -4.72
N GLY A 135 0.64 -6.51 -3.65
CA GLY A 135 0.97 -5.43 -2.75
C GLY A 135 0.43 -5.67 -1.37
N HIS A 136 1.07 -5.09 -0.36
CA HIS A 136 0.63 -5.18 1.01
C HIS A 136 -0.51 -4.20 1.26
N SER A 137 -1.64 -4.66 1.78
CA SER A 137 -2.81 -3.81 2.05
C SER A 137 -3.20 -3.07 0.75
N GLN A 138 -3.43 -1.77 0.80
CA GLN A 138 -3.73 -0.94 -0.37
C GLN A 138 -2.68 -0.97 -1.49
N GLY A 139 -1.46 -1.48 -1.25
CA GLY A 139 -0.43 -1.61 -2.29
C GLY A 139 -0.89 -2.46 -3.46
N VAL A 140 -1.83 -3.40 -3.25
CA VAL A 140 -2.40 -4.23 -4.31
C VAL A 140 -3.02 -3.39 -5.44
N VAL A 141 -3.53 -2.19 -5.12
CA VAL A 141 -4.10 -1.26 -6.10
C VAL A 141 -3.05 -0.83 -7.13
N ALA A 142 -1.81 -0.52 -6.71
CA ALA A 142 -0.73 -0.18 -7.64
C ALA A 142 -0.35 -1.38 -8.53
N ALA A 143 -0.32 -2.59 -7.97
CA ALA A 143 -0.07 -3.81 -8.75
C ALA A 143 -1.15 -4.03 -9.82
N VAL A 144 -2.42 -3.81 -9.48
CA VAL A 144 -3.55 -3.90 -10.42
C VAL A 144 -3.45 -2.85 -11.51
N ILE A 145 -3.11 -1.60 -11.18
CA ILE A 145 -2.93 -0.53 -12.17
C ILE A 145 -1.83 -0.90 -13.18
N LEU A 146 -0.67 -1.34 -12.69
CA LEU A 146 0.44 -1.80 -13.54
C LEU A 146 0.07 -3.02 -14.38
N ALA A 147 -0.73 -3.94 -13.82
CA ALA A 147 -1.17 -5.12 -14.55
C ALA A 147 -2.22 -4.80 -15.60
N THR A 148 -3.04 -3.77 -15.40
CA THR A 148 -4.14 -3.43 -16.33
C THR A 148 -3.66 -2.57 -17.49
N ALA A 149 -2.74 -1.64 -17.23
CA ALA A 149 -2.23 -0.76 -18.25
C ALA A 149 -1.40 -1.54 -19.29
N THR A 150 -1.59 -1.20 -20.57
CA THR A 150 -0.78 -1.78 -21.66
C THR A 150 0.21 -0.81 -22.25
N THR A 151 0.06 0.49 -21.96
CA THR A 151 0.97 1.56 -22.36
C THR A 151 1.25 2.49 -21.19
N GLN A 152 2.34 3.25 -21.27
CA GLN A 152 2.65 4.25 -20.25
C GLN A 152 1.59 5.35 -20.11
N ASP A 153 0.94 5.76 -21.20
CA ASP A 153 -0.15 6.74 -21.14
C ASP A 153 -1.38 6.17 -20.42
N GLN A 154 -1.76 4.92 -20.71
CA GLN A 154 -2.85 4.25 -19.99
C GLN A 154 -2.53 4.08 -18.51
N LEU A 155 -1.27 3.80 -18.17
CA LEU A 155 -0.82 3.70 -16.79
C LEU A 155 -1.02 5.03 -16.04
N VAL A 156 -0.67 6.15 -16.67
CA VAL A 156 -0.88 7.49 -16.09
C VAL A 156 -2.37 7.78 -15.94
N ASP A 157 -3.18 7.60 -16.98
CA ASP A 157 -4.61 7.90 -16.94
C ASP A 157 -5.35 7.03 -15.92
N LEU A 158 -5.09 5.73 -15.92
CA LEU A 158 -5.66 4.79 -14.95
C LEU A 158 -5.20 5.14 -13.54
N GLY A 159 -3.92 5.45 -13.36
CA GLY A 159 -3.34 5.90 -12.10
C GLY A 159 -4.05 7.13 -11.54
N LEU A 160 -4.33 8.15 -12.37
CA LEU A 160 -5.06 9.35 -11.95
C LEU A 160 -6.51 9.04 -11.55
N GLY A 161 -7.19 8.14 -12.27
CA GLY A 161 -8.51 7.64 -11.90
C GLY A 161 -8.51 6.97 -10.51
N PHE A 162 -7.54 6.08 -10.28
CA PHE A 162 -7.39 5.43 -8.98
C PHE A 162 -6.95 6.37 -7.87
N VAL A 163 -6.16 7.42 -8.15
CA VAL A 163 -5.83 8.45 -7.15
C VAL A 163 -7.11 9.12 -6.61
N ARG A 164 -8.10 9.41 -7.48
CA ARG A 164 -9.41 9.91 -7.06
C ARG A 164 -10.17 8.88 -6.21
N LEU A 165 -10.15 7.60 -6.62
CA LEU A 165 -10.79 6.53 -5.86
C LEU A 165 -10.14 6.33 -4.48
N MET A 166 -8.82 6.38 -4.40
CA MET A 166 -8.07 6.24 -3.15
C MET A 166 -8.34 7.40 -2.19
N PHE A 167 -8.55 8.61 -2.71
CA PHE A 167 -9.06 9.72 -1.89
C PHE A 167 -10.44 9.39 -1.29
N GLN A 168 -11.38 8.91 -2.10
CA GLN A 168 -12.72 8.53 -1.64
C GLN A 168 -12.66 7.36 -0.64
N HIS A 169 -11.79 6.38 -0.87
CA HIS A 169 -11.53 5.28 0.04
C HIS A 169 -11.06 5.82 1.40
N GLY A 170 -9.98 6.59 1.42
CA GLY A 170 -9.46 7.19 2.65
C GLY A 170 -10.48 8.06 3.37
N HIS A 171 -11.26 8.86 2.62
CA HIS A 171 -12.31 9.71 3.16
C HIS A 171 -13.44 8.91 3.83
N HIS A 172 -13.97 7.87 3.17
CA HIS A 172 -15.04 7.05 3.71
C HIS A 172 -14.57 6.16 4.86
N ALA A 173 -13.37 5.59 4.78
CA ALA A 173 -12.76 4.85 5.89
C ALA A 173 -12.59 5.73 7.13
N GLN A 174 -12.04 6.94 6.97
CA GLN A 174 -11.88 7.89 8.08
C GLN A 174 -13.22 8.29 8.68
N SER A 175 -14.20 8.64 7.83
CA SER A 175 -15.51 9.06 8.29
C SER A 175 -16.22 7.96 9.07
N MET A 176 -16.10 6.70 8.64
CA MET A 176 -16.65 5.56 9.37
C MET A 176 -15.93 5.32 10.69
N TYR A 177 -14.60 5.42 10.69
CA TYR A 177 -13.81 5.20 11.89
C TYR A 177 -14.06 6.30 12.94
N ASP A 178 -14.09 7.56 12.54
CA ASP A 178 -14.35 8.71 13.42
C ASP A 178 -15.77 8.69 14.02
N ALA A 179 -16.74 8.06 13.34
CA ALA A 179 -18.08 7.86 13.89
C ALA A 179 -18.12 6.83 15.03
N ILE A 180 -17.08 5.99 15.15
CA ILE A 180 -16.97 4.90 16.13
C ILE A 180 -16.02 5.31 17.26
N ASP A 181 -14.87 5.86 16.91
CA ASP A 181 -13.87 6.37 17.85
C ASP A 181 -14.24 7.78 18.33
N THR A 182 -15.19 7.84 19.27
CA THR A 182 -15.69 9.11 19.81
C THR A 182 -14.82 9.68 20.93
N GLU A 183 -13.74 8.98 21.33
CA GLU A 183 -12.88 9.42 22.43
C GLU A 183 -11.91 10.52 21.98
N PRO A 184 -11.69 11.56 22.81
CA PRO A 184 -10.73 12.60 22.49
C PRO A 184 -9.32 12.02 22.46
N ARG A 185 -8.64 12.13 21.30
CA ARG A 185 -7.26 11.64 21.14
C ARG A 185 -6.29 12.52 21.94
N PRO A 186 -5.54 11.99 22.93
CA PRO A 186 -4.55 12.79 23.65
C PRO A 186 -3.42 13.25 22.72
N SER A 187 -2.86 14.43 22.97
CA SER A 187 -2.04 15.16 21.99
C SER A 187 -0.59 14.69 21.84
N HIS A 188 -0.12 13.66 22.55
CA HIS A 188 1.27 13.20 22.45
C HIS A 188 1.38 11.68 22.59
N LEU A 189 2.08 11.04 21.63
CA LEU A 189 2.35 9.59 21.58
C LEU A 189 1.09 8.71 21.62
N ALA A 190 0.00 9.19 21.03
CA ALA A 190 -1.29 8.52 21.06
C ALA A 190 -1.23 7.15 20.39
N ALA A 191 -1.77 6.14 21.06
CA ALA A 191 -2.15 4.90 20.44
C ALA A 191 -2.90 5.16 19.13
N THR A 192 -2.57 4.38 18.12
CA THR A 192 -3.26 4.38 16.84
C THR A 192 -4.15 3.14 16.73
N PRO A 193 -5.05 3.09 15.74
CA PRO A 193 -5.98 1.97 15.59
C PRO A 193 -5.37 0.65 15.09
N MET A 194 -4.04 0.58 14.92
CA MET A 194 -3.34 -0.61 14.45
C MET A 194 -2.04 -0.81 15.24
N LEU A 195 -1.91 -1.98 15.87
CA LEU A 195 -0.79 -2.36 16.73
C LEU A 195 0.00 -3.50 16.07
N LEU A 196 1.24 -3.24 15.71
CA LEU A 196 2.21 -4.23 15.27
C LEU A 196 2.69 -5.05 16.48
N VAL A 197 2.68 -6.37 16.34
CA VAL A 197 3.25 -7.30 17.31
C VAL A 197 4.27 -8.18 16.58
N ARG A 198 5.51 -8.18 17.04
CA ARG A 198 6.61 -9.03 16.53
C ARG A 198 7.15 -9.92 17.62
N GLY A 199 7.37 -11.19 17.29
CA GLY A 199 7.95 -12.20 18.17
C GLY A 199 6.96 -13.16 18.82
N LEU A 200 5.66 -13.04 18.51
CA LEU A 200 4.61 -13.92 19.03
C LEU A 200 3.84 -14.56 17.88
N THR A 201 3.47 -15.83 18.04
CA THR A 201 2.60 -16.51 17.07
C THR A 201 1.18 -15.95 17.13
N GLU A 202 0.45 -16.11 16.04
CA GLU A 202 -0.96 -15.69 15.96
C GLU A 202 -1.81 -16.30 17.09
N SER A 203 -1.59 -17.59 17.41
CA SER A 203 -2.29 -18.27 18.50
C SER A 203 -2.05 -17.61 19.85
N ALA A 204 -0.81 -17.18 20.14
CA ALA A 204 -0.46 -16.55 21.42
C ALA A 204 -1.09 -15.16 21.55
N VAL A 205 -1.12 -14.39 20.47
CA VAL A 205 -1.77 -13.07 20.46
C VAL A 205 -3.30 -13.22 20.55
N ASN A 206 -3.88 -14.16 19.80
CA ASN A 206 -5.31 -14.43 19.82
C ASN A 206 -5.83 -14.86 21.20
N GLU A 207 -5.02 -15.52 22.03
CA GLU A 207 -5.38 -15.81 23.43
C GLU A 207 -5.62 -14.53 24.22
N SER A 208 -4.71 -13.56 24.13
CA SER A 208 -4.81 -12.28 24.83
C SER A 208 -5.95 -11.42 24.26
N ILE A 209 -6.16 -11.46 22.94
CA ILE A 209 -7.30 -10.80 22.29
C ILE A 209 -8.64 -11.38 22.78
N ARG A 210 -8.79 -12.71 22.79
CA ARG A 210 -10.04 -13.36 23.24
C ARG A 210 -10.35 -13.04 24.69
N GLN A 211 -9.34 -13.08 25.56
CA GLN A 211 -9.48 -12.71 26.96
C GLN A 211 -9.99 -11.27 27.10
N LEU A 212 -9.31 -10.31 26.44
CA LEU A 212 -9.67 -8.90 26.54
C LEU A 212 -11.04 -8.58 25.93
N ASN A 213 -11.36 -9.17 24.77
CA ASN A 213 -12.67 -9.04 24.12
C ASN A 213 -13.80 -9.55 25.03
N HIS A 214 -13.58 -10.66 25.74
CA HIS A 214 -14.57 -11.25 26.64
C HIS A 214 -14.71 -10.47 27.95
N GLU A 215 -13.60 -10.15 28.63
CA GLU A 215 -13.60 -9.47 29.93
C GLU A 215 -14.25 -8.07 29.87
N HIS A 216 -14.16 -7.40 28.72
CA HIS A 216 -14.69 -6.05 28.53
C HIS A 216 -15.88 -5.98 27.57
N GLU A 217 -16.40 -7.13 27.11
CA GLU A 217 -17.53 -7.20 26.15
C GLU A 217 -17.32 -6.28 24.94
N LEU A 218 -16.13 -6.34 24.34
CA LEU A 218 -15.71 -5.37 23.32
C LEU A 218 -16.59 -5.43 22.07
N ASN A 219 -17.25 -4.32 21.79
CA ASN A 219 -17.99 -4.09 20.56
C ASN A 219 -17.66 -2.68 20.04
N PRO A 220 -16.77 -2.55 19.05
CA PRO A 220 -16.18 -3.64 18.25
C PRO A 220 -15.08 -4.44 18.96
N PRO A 221 -14.88 -5.71 18.57
CA PRO A 221 -13.79 -6.52 19.09
C PRO A 221 -12.43 -6.07 18.52
N LEU A 222 -11.36 -6.34 19.28
CA LEU A 222 -10.02 -6.41 18.72
C LEU A 222 -9.90 -7.66 17.84
N GLN A 223 -9.14 -7.58 16.76
CA GLN A 223 -8.85 -8.73 15.90
C GLN A 223 -7.45 -8.64 15.29
N VAL A 224 -6.84 -9.80 15.02
CA VAL A 224 -5.71 -9.86 14.08
C VAL A 224 -6.24 -9.49 12.70
N SER A 225 -5.59 -8.56 12.01
CA SER A 225 -6.03 -8.08 10.70
C SER A 225 -4.96 -8.17 9.62
N LEU A 226 -3.70 -8.37 10.02
CA LEU A 226 -2.62 -8.69 9.11
C LEU A 226 -1.73 -9.75 9.74
N VAL A 227 -1.40 -10.78 8.97
CA VAL A 227 -0.36 -11.76 9.31
C VAL A 227 0.76 -11.55 8.29
N ASN A 228 1.79 -10.80 8.69
CA ASN A 228 2.90 -10.45 7.79
C ASN A 228 3.93 -11.58 7.69
N ASP A 229 4.11 -12.34 8.78
CA ASP A 229 4.86 -13.59 8.83
C ASP A 229 4.40 -14.44 10.03
N THR A 230 5.08 -15.56 10.32
CA THR A 230 4.72 -16.49 11.40
C THR A 230 4.73 -15.88 12.81
N THR A 231 5.43 -14.77 13.03
CA THR A 231 5.55 -14.09 14.32
C THR A 231 5.40 -12.56 14.25
N THR A 232 5.08 -12.01 13.08
CA THR A 232 4.79 -10.60 12.84
C THR A 232 3.35 -10.45 12.37
N LEU A 233 2.55 -9.80 13.19
CA LEU A 233 1.13 -9.59 12.94
C LEU A 233 0.70 -8.18 13.35
N VAL A 234 -0.47 -7.77 12.88
CA VAL A 234 -1.07 -6.49 13.23
C VAL A 234 -2.45 -6.73 13.80
N VAL A 235 -2.69 -6.20 15.00
CA VAL A 235 -3.98 -6.20 15.68
C VAL A 235 -4.63 -4.84 15.47
N THR A 236 -5.94 -4.83 15.20
CA THR A 236 -6.66 -3.58 14.97
C THR A 236 -7.86 -3.44 15.90
N GLY A 237 -8.25 -2.19 16.14
CA GLY A 237 -9.40 -1.84 16.98
C GLY A 237 -9.25 -0.43 17.54
N LEU A 238 -10.05 -0.11 18.57
CA LEU A 238 -9.99 1.22 19.19
C LEU A 238 -8.67 1.43 19.95
N PRO A 239 -8.07 2.63 19.92
CA PRO A 239 -6.72 2.84 20.45
C PRO A 239 -6.62 2.57 21.94
N LYS A 240 -7.69 2.87 22.70
CA LYS A 240 -7.77 2.59 24.14
C LYS A 240 -7.57 1.11 24.45
N TRP A 241 -8.14 0.21 23.66
CA TRP A 241 -8.07 -1.23 23.89
C TRP A 241 -6.77 -1.82 23.37
N LEU A 242 -6.23 -1.27 22.28
CA LEU A 242 -4.90 -1.61 21.82
C LEU A 242 -3.80 -1.20 22.81
N ASN A 243 -3.98 -0.10 23.55
CA ASN A 243 -3.10 0.25 24.67
C ASN A 243 -3.10 -0.81 25.78
N VAL A 244 -4.30 -1.28 26.18
CA VAL A 244 -4.43 -2.34 27.19
C VAL A 244 -3.79 -3.64 26.68
N LEU A 245 -4.02 -3.99 25.42
CA LEU A 245 -3.37 -5.15 24.79
C LEU A 245 -1.84 -5.00 24.76
N SER A 246 -1.33 -3.82 24.39
CA SER A 246 0.11 -3.54 24.35
C SER A 246 0.76 -3.81 25.70
N ALA A 247 0.23 -3.20 26.76
CA ALA A 247 0.72 -3.40 28.13
C ALA A 247 0.60 -4.88 28.58
N THR A 248 -0.47 -5.56 28.17
CA THR A 248 -0.67 -6.99 28.46
C THR A 248 0.41 -7.85 27.80
N LEU A 249 0.70 -7.63 26.52
CA LEU A 249 1.70 -8.41 25.79
C LEU A 249 3.11 -8.14 26.31
N GLU A 250 3.46 -6.88 26.56
CA GLU A 250 4.74 -6.49 27.14
C GLU A 250 4.96 -7.11 28.54
N GLY A 251 3.92 -7.13 29.38
CA GLY A 251 3.97 -7.77 30.70
C GLY A 251 4.21 -9.29 30.63
N LYS A 252 3.76 -9.93 29.55
CA LYS A 252 3.95 -11.38 29.33
C LYS A 252 5.30 -11.75 28.74
N GLN A 253 6.11 -10.79 28.25
CA GLN A 253 7.43 -11.07 27.67
C GLN A 253 8.34 -11.87 28.63
N GLN A 254 8.36 -11.49 29.91
CA GLN A 254 9.14 -12.19 30.93
C GLN A 254 8.59 -13.59 31.25
N GLN A 255 7.27 -13.77 31.13
CA GLN A 255 6.60 -15.03 31.45
C GLN A 255 6.78 -16.09 30.36
N TRP A 256 6.84 -15.67 29.09
CA TRP A 256 6.93 -16.57 27.94
C TRP A 256 8.35 -16.91 27.51
N ALA A 257 9.37 -16.38 28.19
CA ALA A 257 10.79 -16.54 27.79
C ALA A 257 11.03 -16.20 26.31
N VAL A 258 10.30 -15.22 25.78
CA VAL A 258 10.41 -14.78 24.38
C VAL A 258 11.64 -13.90 24.26
N GLU A 259 12.59 -14.31 23.42
CA GLU A 259 13.88 -13.62 23.23
C GLU A 259 13.72 -12.21 22.66
N TYR A 260 12.70 -12.00 21.83
CA TYR A 260 12.41 -10.71 21.20
C TYR A 260 10.90 -10.48 21.11
N LEU A 261 10.41 -9.44 21.80
CA LEU A 261 9.05 -8.91 21.62
C LEU A 261 9.17 -7.44 21.25
N ARG A 262 8.48 -7.03 20.19
CA ARG A 262 8.25 -5.62 19.85
C ARG A 262 6.77 -5.39 19.63
N VAL A 263 6.23 -4.42 20.37
CA VAL A 263 4.84 -3.99 20.26
C VAL A 263 4.84 -2.50 19.93
N GLU A 264 4.22 -2.12 18.82
CA GLU A 264 4.32 -0.75 18.31
C GLU A 264 3.06 -0.30 17.59
N PHE A 265 2.62 0.91 17.87
CA PHE A 265 1.52 1.54 17.16
C PHE A 265 1.94 1.98 15.76
N LEU A 266 1.24 1.50 14.74
CA LEU A 266 1.51 1.88 13.36
C LEU A 266 0.99 3.30 13.10
N PRO A 267 1.73 4.14 12.36
CA PRO A 267 1.34 5.53 12.05
C PRO A 267 0.19 5.60 11.03
N VAL A 268 -1.01 5.23 11.48
CA VAL A 268 -2.27 5.22 10.70
C VAL A 268 -3.41 5.77 11.54
N SER A 269 -4.48 6.18 10.86
CA SER A 269 -5.61 6.91 11.45
C SER A 269 -6.92 6.13 11.49
N CYS A 270 -6.96 4.95 10.88
CA CYS A 270 -8.10 4.04 10.83
C CYS A 270 -7.65 2.60 11.12
N ALA A 271 -8.56 1.78 11.66
CA ALA A 271 -8.35 0.34 11.83
C ALA A 271 -8.59 -0.38 10.49
N PHE A 272 -7.62 -0.35 9.57
CA PHE A 272 -7.76 -1.05 8.28
C PHE A 272 -7.82 -2.57 8.44
N HIS A 273 -8.43 -3.25 7.47
CA HIS A 273 -8.65 -4.71 7.51
C HIS A 273 -9.51 -5.16 8.69
N ASN A 274 -10.35 -4.25 9.19
CA ASN A 274 -11.28 -4.48 10.27
C ASN A 274 -12.73 -4.36 9.77
N ASP A 275 -13.60 -5.25 10.25
CA ASP A 275 -15.04 -5.23 9.95
C ASP A 275 -15.72 -3.92 10.30
N LEU A 276 -15.12 -3.14 11.20
CA LEU A 276 -15.52 -1.78 11.52
C LEU A 276 -15.67 -0.85 10.32
N LEU A 277 -14.84 -1.06 9.29
CA LEU A 277 -14.84 -0.22 8.10
C LEU A 277 -15.77 -0.77 7.01
N ARG A 278 -16.34 -1.97 7.18
CA ARG A 278 -17.22 -2.62 6.20
C ARG A 278 -18.35 -1.71 5.69
N PRO A 279 -19.01 -0.88 6.51
CA PRO A 279 -20.05 0.03 6.00
C PRO A 279 -19.54 1.06 4.96
N ALA A 280 -18.23 1.34 4.92
CA ALA A 280 -17.64 2.21 3.90
C ALA A 280 -17.63 1.59 2.50
N GLN A 281 -17.62 0.25 2.39
CA GLN A 281 -17.44 -0.47 1.12
C GLN A 281 -18.44 -0.01 0.04
N SER A 282 -19.73 -0.01 0.35
CA SER A 282 -20.78 0.42 -0.60
C SER A 282 -20.58 1.84 -1.14
N ARG A 283 -20.02 2.76 -0.32
CA ARG A 283 -19.73 4.13 -0.73
C ARG A 283 -18.50 4.20 -1.64
N ILE A 284 -17.51 3.36 -1.38
CA ILE A 284 -16.30 3.24 -2.19
C ILE A 284 -16.64 2.65 -3.56
N GLU A 285 -17.46 1.61 -3.61
CA GLU A 285 -17.96 1.01 -4.87
C GLU A 285 -18.82 2.00 -5.68
N ALA A 286 -19.67 2.79 -5.00
CA ALA A 286 -20.41 3.87 -5.64
C ALA A 286 -19.48 4.96 -6.20
N ALA A 287 -18.38 5.28 -5.50
CA ALA A 287 -17.37 6.22 -5.99
C ALA A 287 -16.64 5.66 -7.23
N ALA A 288 -16.24 4.39 -7.22
CA ALA A 288 -15.65 3.72 -8.38
C ALA A 288 -16.58 3.77 -9.59
N SER A 289 -17.87 3.46 -9.39
CA SER A 289 -18.90 3.54 -10.43
C SER A 289 -19.06 4.96 -10.99
N ARG A 290 -19.11 5.98 -10.13
CA ARG A 290 -19.17 7.40 -10.53
C ARG A 290 -17.95 7.82 -11.34
N LEU A 291 -16.77 7.30 -10.99
CA LEU A 291 -15.52 7.56 -11.70
C LEU A 291 -15.38 6.74 -12.99
N GLY A 292 -16.32 5.83 -13.28
CA GLY A 292 -16.26 4.95 -14.44
C GLY A 292 -15.14 3.90 -14.36
N LEU A 293 -14.65 3.61 -13.16
CA LEU A 293 -13.61 2.61 -12.94
C LEU A 293 -14.23 1.23 -12.89
N VAL A 294 -13.78 0.36 -13.78
CA VAL A 294 -14.14 -1.07 -13.85
C VAL A 294 -12.90 -1.82 -14.32
N ILE A 295 -12.42 -2.80 -13.57
CA ILE A 295 -11.23 -3.57 -13.93
C ILE A 295 -11.60 -5.04 -14.01
N LYS A 296 -11.63 -5.59 -15.22
CA LYS A 296 -11.88 -7.01 -15.41
C LYS A 296 -10.63 -7.81 -15.08
N GLY A 297 -10.77 -8.96 -14.42
CA GLY A 297 -9.65 -9.88 -14.19
C GLY A 297 -8.91 -10.24 -15.49
N SER A 298 -9.65 -10.42 -16.59
CA SER A 298 -9.11 -10.70 -17.92
C SER A 298 -8.34 -9.54 -18.56
N ALA A 299 -8.41 -8.32 -17.99
CA ALA A 299 -7.64 -7.17 -18.47
C ALA A 299 -6.22 -7.15 -17.89
N LEU A 300 -5.95 -7.88 -16.81
CA LEU A 300 -4.63 -7.94 -16.19
C LEU A 300 -3.67 -8.72 -17.10
N GLN A 301 -2.52 -8.12 -17.40
CA GLN A 301 -1.50 -8.63 -18.31
C GLN A 301 -0.54 -9.62 -17.63
N PHE A 302 -0.53 -9.64 -16.30
CA PHE A 302 0.20 -10.62 -15.49
C PHE A 302 -0.62 -10.96 -14.22
N PRO A 303 -0.35 -12.13 -13.59
CA PRO A 303 -1.00 -12.53 -12.35
C PRO A 303 -0.82 -11.48 -11.24
N VAL A 304 -1.92 -11.03 -10.64
CA VAL A 304 -1.89 -10.20 -9.44
C VAL A 304 -2.45 -11.00 -8.29
N ILE A 305 -1.61 -11.28 -7.30
CA ILE A 305 -2.00 -12.07 -6.13
C ILE A 305 -2.66 -11.14 -5.10
N ALA A 306 -3.91 -11.43 -4.76
CA ALA A 306 -4.71 -10.69 -3.80
C ALA A 306 -4.16 -10.79 -2.37
N THR A 307 -4.60 -9.88 -1.50
CA THR A 307 -4.16 -9.80 -0.09
C THR A 307 -5.00 -10.62 0.88
N SER A 308 -5.97 -11.39 0.38
CA SER A 308 -6.81 -12.28 1.18
C SER A 308 -6.06 -13.56 1.56
N ASP A 309 -6.52 -14.26 2.60
CA ASP A 309 -5.94 -15.53 3.07
C ASP A 309 -5.81 -16.59 1.95
N GLU A 310 -6.76 -16.61 1.01
CA GLU A 310 -6.76 -17.54 -0.13
C GLU A 310 -5.67 -17.23 -1.18
N SER A 311 -5.05 -16.05 -1.12
CA SER A 311 -4.00 -15.60 -2.06
C SER A 311 -4.41 -15.81 -3.53
N VAL A 312 -5.66 -15.47 -3.87
CA VAL A 312 -6.23 -15.71 -5.19
C VAL A 312 -5.52 -14.88 -6.26
N ASN A 313 -5.37 -15.45 -7.46
CA ASN A 313 -4.95 -14.69 -8.63
C ASN A 313 -6.15 -13.90 -9.16
N LEU A 314 -6.06 -12.57 -9.13
CA LEU A 314 -7.14 -11.68 -9.59
C LEU A 314 -7.46 -11.85 -11.09
N GLN A 315 -6.56 -12.43 -11.90
CA GLN A 315 -6.88 -12.78 -13.30
C GLN A 315 -8.00 -13.80 -13.41
N ASP A 316 -8.14 -14.69 -12.42
CA ASP A 316 -9.07 -15.81 -12.47
C ASP A 316 -10.54 -15.35 -12.36
N PHE A 317 -10.76 -14.08 -11.99
CA PHE A 317 -12.07 -13.43 -12.04
C PHE A 317 -12.59 -13.24 -13.48
N GLY A 318 -11.73 -13.35 -14.49
CA GLY A 318 -12.12 -13.31 -15.90
C GLY A 318 -12.84 -12.01 -16.26
N SER A 319 -14.06 -12.10 -16.78
CA SER A 319 -14.83 -10.92 -17.20
C SER A 319 -15.43 -10.09 -16.06
N HIS A 320 -15.31 -10.52 -14.81
CA HIS A 320 -15.87 -9.84 -13.64
C HIS A 320 -14.98 -8.69 -13.19
N ASP A 321 -15.61 -7.65 -12.66
CA ASP A 321 -14.92 -6.52 -12.04
C ASP A 321 -14.25 -6.96 -10.73
N ILE A 322 -12.96 -6.68 -10.60
CA ILE A 322 -12.17 -7.04 -9.43
C ILE A 322 -12.12 -5.93 -8.38
N LEU A 323 -12.57 -4.70 -8.70
CA LEU A 323 -12.51 -3.57 -7.77
C LEU A 323 -13.13 -3.83 -6.38
N PRO A 324 -14.29 -4.52 -6.25
CA PRO A 324 -14.84 -4.85 -4.94
C PRO A 324 -13.99 -5.80 -4.10
N ALA A 325 -12.99 -6.45 -4.70
CA ALA A 325 -12.09 -7.39 -4.05
C ALA A 325 -10.71 -6.78 -3.71
N LEU A 326 -10.48 -5.49 -4.01
CA LEU A 326 -9.25 -4.75 -3.70
C LEU A 326 -9.37 -3.98 -2.38
#